data_AF-W7B121-F1
#
_entry.id   AF-W7B121-F1
#
_cell.length_a   1.000
_cell.length_b   1.000
_cell.length_c   1.000
_cell.angle_alpha   90.00
_cell.angle_beta   90.00
_cell.angle_gamma   90.00
#
_symmetry.space_group_name_H-M   'P 1'
#
loop_
_entity.id
_entity.type
_entity.pdbx_description
1 polymer ?
#
loop_
_entity_poly.entity_id
_entity_poly.type
_entity_poly.pdbx_seq_one_letter_code
_entity_poly.pdbx_strand_id
1 'polypeptide(L)'
;MEIERINEDTIKFYISYLDLEERGFNQEDVWYDREKSEELFWEMMDELKYEEEFTPEGPLWIQVQALKHGLEVFVTKANLSKQGEENFELSSASQDELATEERIEKMLEENFNPVNKDSEDDEDTLEFVLAFNDFEDLVQMSGASGLQDVNTKLYAYQDRYFLYVEFPETQYNESNIDNTVSILLEYGTESNLTGYMLDEYGKLIFDNPALEQVKQYFMD
;
A
#
# COMPACT_ATOMS: atom_id res chain seq x y z
N MET A 1 23.97 -20.57 -3.14
CA MET A 1 23.89 -19.14 -3.57
C MET A 1 24.85 -18.85 -4.72
N GLU A 2 24.43 -18.05 -5.70
CA GLU A 2 25.29 -17.45 -6.74
C GLU A 2 25.19 -15.93 -6.69
N ILE A 3 26.30 -15.24 -6.93
CA ILE A 3 26.39 -13.77 -6.84
C ILE A 3 27.00 -13.27 -8.15
N GLU A 4 26.38 -12.27 -8.76
CA GLU A 4 26.86 -11.63 -9.97
C GLU A 4 26.88 -10.11 -9.80
N ARG A 5 28.05 -9.48 -9.99
CA ARG A 5 28.14 -8.02 -10.07
C ARG A 5 27.65 -7.62 -11.45
N ILE A 6 26.50 -6.94 -11.50
CA ILE A 6 25.98 -6.38 -12.74
C ILE A 6 26.81 -5.15 -13.09
N ASN A 7 26.87 -4.17 -12.17
CA ASN A 7 27.57 -2.90 -12.35
C ASN A 7 28.27 -2.45 -11.04
N GLU A 8 28.86 -1.25 -11.02
CA GLU A 8 29.46 -0.68 -9.80
C GLU A 8 28.42 -0.40 -8.70
N ASP A 9 27.21 -0.04 -9.10
CA ASP A 9 26.12 0.32 -8.20
C ASP A 9 25.10 -0.80 -7.98
N THR A 10 25.12 -1.86 -8.81
CA THR A 10 24.09 -2.92 -8.79
C THR A 10 24.71 -4.30 -8.65
N ILE A 11 24.27 -5.03 -7.62
CA ILE A 11 24.61 -6.43 -7.39
C ILE A 11 23.36 -7.29 -7.59
N LYS A 12 23.56 -8.46 -8.19
CA LYS A 12 22.54 -9.48 -8.40
C LYS A 12 22.87 -10.72 -7.56
N PHE A 13 21.86 -11.25 -6.88
CA PHE A 13 21.93 -12.46 -6.09
C PHE A 13 20.97 -13.51 -6.64
N TYR A 14 21.38 -14.76 -6.58
CA TYR A 14 20.53 -15.91 -6.79
C TYR A 14 20.62 -16.84 -5.58
N ILE A 15 19.47 -17.11 -4.96
CA ILE A 15 19.35 -17.97 -3.79
C ILE A 15 18.39 -19.10 -4.13
N SER A 16 18.84 -20.35 -4.00
CA SER A 16 17.95 -21.50 -4.22
C SER A 16 16.97 -21.67 -3.06
N TYR A 17 15.83 -22.34 -3.28
CA TYR A 17 14.91 -22.65 -2.17
C TYR A 17 15.54 -23.52 -1.08
N LEU A 18 16.46 -24.42 -1.47
CA LEU A 18 17.20 -25.23 -0.51
C LEU A 18 18.12 -24.38 0.36
N ASP A 19 18.81 -23.39 -0.23
CA ASP A 19 19.67 -22.44 0.48
C ASP A 19 18.87 -21.53 1.45
N LEU A 20 17.62 -21.20 1.11
CA LEU A 20 16.71 -20.43 1.97
C LEU A 20 16.26 -21.25 3.17
N GLU A 21 15.84 -22.50 2.94
CA GLU A 21 15.41 -23.41 4.00
C GLU A 21 16.55 -23.75 4.98
N GLU A 22 17.79 -23.93 4.48
CA GLU A 22 18.96 -24.16 5.34
C GLU A 22 19.29 -22.97 6.27
N ARG A 23 18.90 -21.76 5.86
CA ARG A 23 19.01 -20.53 6.67
C ARG A 23 17.76 -20.29 7.54
N GLY A 24 16.75 -21.16 7.45
CA GLY A 24 15.52 -21.06 8.24
C GLY A 24 14.47 -20.12 7.67
N PHE A 25 14.61 -19.69 6.42
CA PHE A 25 13.65 -18.82 5.72
C PHE A 25 12.78 -19.63 4.77
N ASN A 26 11.46 -19.38 4.81
CA ASN A 26 10.55 -19.84 3.76
C ASN A 26 10.39 -18.76 2.68
N GLN A 27 9.90 -19.16 1.50
CA GLN A 27 9.56 -18.20 0.45
C GLN A 27 8.58 -17.12 0.95
N GLU A 28 7.62 -17.49 1.80
CA GLU A 28 6.64 -16.53 2.34
C GLU A 28 7.27 -15.55 3.34
N ASP A 29 8.26 -16.01 4.11
CA ASP A 29 8.98 -15.17 5.07
C ASP A 29 9.74 -14.03 4.37
N VAL A 30 10.29 -14.28 3.18
CA VAL A 30 11.03 -13.24 2.43
C VAL A 30 10.11 -12.14 1.88
N TRP A 31 8.81 -12.41 1.71
CA TRP A 31 7.84 -11.43 1.16
C TRP A 31 7.01 -10.75 2.23
N TYR A 32 6.59 -11.49 3.25
CA TYR A 32 5.61 -11.02 4.23
C TYR A 32 6.22 -10.64 5.58
N ASP A 33 7.45 -11.06 5.84
CA ASP A 33 8.16 -10.77 7.09
C ASP A 33 9.34 -9.84 6.81
N ARG A 34 9.12 -8.55 7.06
CA ARG A 34 10.11 -7.52 6.81
C ARG A 34 11.39 -7.77 7.60
N GLU A 35 11.28 -8.12 8.88
CA GLU A 35 12.44 -8.34 9.76
C GLU A 35 13.30 -9.49 9.24
N LYS A 36 12.66 -10.59 8.82
CA LYS A 36 13.36 -11.73 8.21
C LYS A 36 13.94 -11.40 6.84
N SER A 37 13.23 -10.63 6.02
CA SER A 37 13.73 -10.22 4.70
C SER A 37 14.96 -9.30 4.82
N GLU A 38 14.98 -8.41 5.81
CA GLU A 38 16.12 -7.55 6.14
C GLU A 38 17.28 -8.38 6.70
N GLU A 39 17.03 -9.33 7.61
CA GLU A 39 18.05 -10.24 8.15
C GLU A 39 18.73 -11.03 7.04
N LEU A 40 17.94 -11.68 6.16
CA LEU A 40 18.45 -12.40 5.00
C LEU A 40 19.32 -11.46 4.15
N PHE A 41 18.85 -10.25 3.84
CA PHE A 41 19.61 -9.30 3.05
C PHE A 41 20.94 -8.89 3.71
N TRP A 42 20.95 -8.63 5.01
CA TRP A 42 22.18 -8.29 5.72
C TRP A 42 23.16 -9.45 5.76
N GLU A 43 22.70 -10.69 5.93
CA GLU A 43 23.55 -11.88 5.83
C GLU A 43 24.16 -12.00 4.43
N MET A 44 23.36 -11.77 3.38
CA MET A 44 23.83 -11.77 1.99
C MET A 44 24.88 -10.68 1.75
N MET A 45 24.68 -9.48 2.32
CA MET A 45 25.62 -8.36 2.25
C MET A 45 26.87 -8.57 3.11
N ASP A 46 26.78 -9.32 4.21
CA ASP A 46 27.92 -9.66 5.05
C ASP A 46 28.81 -10.73 4.39
N GLU A 47 28.21 -11.74 3.75
CA GLU A 47 28.92 -12.71 2.90
C GLU A 47 29.70 -12.00 1.76
N LEU A 48 29.21 -10.84 1.29
CA LEU A 48 29.88 -9.99 0.29
C LEU A 48 31.10 -9.21 0.78
N LYS A 49 31.38 -9.15 2.10
CA LYS A 49 32.47 -8.32 2.68
C LYS A 49 33.90 -8.71 2.23
N TYR A 50 34.06 -9.63 1.29
CA TYR A 50 35.34 -10.04 0.73
C TYR A 50 35.76 -9.38 -0.59
N GLU A 51 34.93 -8.55 -1.23
CA GLU A 51 35.34 -7.79 -2.44
C GLU A 51 35.09 -6.28 -2.32
N GLU A 52 35.76 -5.68 -1.33
CA GLU A 52 36.33 -4.32 -1.17
C GLU A 52 35.72 -3.04 -1.79
N GLU A 53 34.56 -3.02 -2.45
CA GLU A 53 34.05 -1.77 -3.07
C GLU A 53 32.53 -1.56 -3.03
N PHE A 54 31.79 -2.42 -2.32
CA PHE A 54 30.39 -2.17 -2.01
C PHE A 54 30.19 -1.84 -0.54
N THR A 55 30.55 -0.62 -0.14
CA THR A 55 30.08 -0.09 1.15
C THR A 55 28.62 0.35 0.97
N PRO A 56 27.64 -0.26 1.64
CA PRO A 56 26.26 0.20 1.62
C PRO A 56 26.13 1.46 2.49
N GLU A 57 26.74 2.56 2.08
CA GLU A 57 26.49 3.87 2.67
C GLU A 57 25.39 4.57 1.87
N GLY A 58 24.19 4.62 2.45
CA GLY A 58 23.03 5.30 1.87
C GLY A 58 21.88 4.36 1.50
N PRO A 59 20.79 4.92 0.94
CA PRO A 59 19.59 4.14 0.60
C PRO A 59 19.89 3.10 -0.49
N LEU A 60 19.37 1.89 -0.29
CA LEU A 60 19.49 0.77 -1.22
C LEU A 60 18.13 0.48 -1.83
N TRP A 61 18.10 0.35 -3.16
CA TRP A 61 16.93 -0.11 -3.88
C TRP A 61 17.00 -1.62 -4.05
N ILE A 62 15.99 -2.33 -3.53
CA ILE A 62 15.94 -3.79 -3.55
C ILE A 62 14.76 -4.22 -4.43
N GLN A 63 15.04 -5.09 -5.39
CA GLN A 63 14.03 -5.72 -6.23
C GLN A 63 14.17 -7.24 -6.16
N VAL A 64 13.09 -7.93 -5.82
CA VAL A 64 13.06 -9.40 -5.67
C VAL A 64 12.18 -10.02 -6.76
N GLN A 65 12.67 -11.08 -7.39
CA GLN A 65 11.95 -11.87 -8.39
C GLN A 65 11.93 -13.34 -7.98
N ALA A 66 10.74 -13.96 -7.97
CA ALA A 66 10.60 -15.38 -7.73
C ALA A 66 10.83 -16.17 -9.03
N LEU A 67 11.70 -17.19 -8.97
CA LEU A 67 12.00 -18.12 -10.06
C LEU A 67 11.58 -19.55 -9.67
N LYS A 68 11.46 -20.46 -10.65
CA LYS A 68 11.01 -21.85 -10.40
C LYS A 68 11.86 -22.66 -9.40
N HIS A 69 13.09 -22.24 -9.16
CA HIS A 69 14.05 -22.98 -8.31
C HIS A 69 14.73 -22.09 -7.25
N GLY A 70 14.29 -20.84 -7.08
CA GLY A 70 14.90 -19.91 -6.15
C GLY A 70 14.44 -18.47 -6.33
N LEU A 71 15.14 -17.55 -5.71
CA LEU A 71 14.90 -16.11 -5.74
C LEU A 71 16.06 -15.40 -6.43
N GLU A 72 15.71 -14.39 -7.23
CA GLU A 72 16.65 -13.46 -7.84
C GLU A 72 16.47 -12.08 -7.23
N VAL A 73 17.53 -11.53 -6.64
CA VAL A 73 17.48 -10.24 -5.93
C VAL A 73 18.44 -9.26 -6.60
N PHE A 74 17.98 -8.04 -6.88
CA PHE A 74 18.79 -6.93 -7.35
C PHE A 74 18.90 -5.88 -6.28
N VAL A 75 20.12 -5.38 -6.07
CA VAL A 75 20.42 -4.41 -5.03
C VAL A 75 21.19 -3.27 -5.66
N THR A 76 20.57 -2.09 -5.72
CA THR A 76 21.15 -0.91 -6.36
C THR A 76 21.39 0.20 -5.35
N LYS A 77 22.60 0.75 -5.33
CA LYS A 77 22.92 1.95 -4.57
C LYS A 77 22.24 3.17 -5.18
N ALA A 78 21.54 3.95 -4.35
CA ALA A 78 21.03 5.24 -4.78
C ALA A 78 22.16 6.29 -4.75
N ASN A 79 22.69 6.65 -5.92
CA ASN A 79 23.67 7.74 -6.03
C ASN A 79 22.96 9.11 -5.99
N LEU A 80 22.97 9.75 -4.83
CA LEU A 80 22.56 11.15 -4.65
C LEU A 80 23.68 12.09 -5.15
N SER A 81 23.93 12.11 -6.45
CA SER A 81 24.85 13.09 -7.04
C SER A 81 24.22 14.48 -7.00
N LYS A 82 24.81 15.36 -6.18
CA LYS A 82 24.48 16.78 -5.99
C LYS A 82 24.46 17.55 -7.33
N GLN A 83 23.31 17.69 -7.98
CA GLN A 83 23.01 18.84 -8.83
C GLN A 83 21.53 18.90 -9.22
N GLY A 84 20.90 20.02 -8.87
CA GLY A 84 19.72 20.52 -9.58
C GLY A 84 18.38 20.14 -8.94
N GLU A 85 18.04 20.89 -7.90
CA GLU A 85 16.70 21.33 -7.50
C GLU A 85 15.62 20.28 -7.18
N GLU A 86 15.14 20.42 -5.94
CA GLU A 86 13.88 19.91 -5.39
C GLU A 86 13.81 18.40 -5.19
N ASN A 87 14.56 17.83 -4.23
CA ASN A 87 14.17 16.52 -3.69
C ASN A 87 14.79 16.22 -2.31
N PHE A 88 13.89 15.84 -1.39
CA PHE A 88 14.10 15.05 -0.18
C PHE A 88 15.16 15.56 0.82
N GLU A 89 14.75 16.52 1.64
CA GLU A 89 15.39 16.75 2.95
C GLU A 89 14.76 15.83 4.01
N LEU A 90 15.23 14.59 4.10
CA LEU A 90 15.10 13.80 5.33
C LEU A 90 16.22 14.24 6.27
N SER A 91 15.92 15.25 7.09
CA SER A 91 16.83 15.71 8.14
C SER A 91 17.07 14.57 9.12
N SER A 92 18.34 14.21 9.28
CA SER A 92 18.83 13.17 10.17
C SER A 92 18.36 13.36 11.62
N ALA A 93 17.64 12.35 12.10
CA ALA A 93 17.57 11.81 13.46
C ALA A 93 17.92 12.73 14.65
N SER A 94 16.91 13.01 15.47
CA SER A 94 17.06 12.90 16.92
C SER A 94 15.70 12.74 17.63
N GLN A 95 15.55 11.57 18.27
CA GLN A 95 14.75 11.29 19.48
C GLN A 95 13.24 11.52 19.39
N ASP A 96 12.55 10.61 18.70
CA ASP A 96 11.30 9.97 19.15
C ASP A 96 10.91 8.93 18.08
N GLU A 97 11.24 7.66 18.32
CA GLU A 97 11.05 6.56 17.35
C GLU A 97 9.56 6.35 17.01
N LEU A 98 8.68 6.46 18.02
CA LEU A 98 7.22 6.34 17.85
C LEU A 98 6.62 7.49 17.00
N ALA A 99 7.14 8.71 17.11
CA ALA A 99 6.69 9.84 16.29
C ALA A 99 7.29 9.80 14.88
N THR A 100 8.35 9.03 14.69
CA THR A 100 9.01 8.83 13.40
C THR A 100 8.29 7.74 12.61
N GLU A 101 7.83 6.66 13.25
CA GLU A 101 7.00 5.63 12.64
C GLU A 101 5.65 6.16 12.16
N GLU A 102 4.90 6.89 12.99
CA GLU A 102 3.60 7.47 12.58
C GLU A 102 3.76 8.47 11.42
N ARG A 103 4.91 9.17 11.38
CA ARG A 103 5.23 10.12 10.30
C ARG A 103 5.69 9.42 9.02
N ILE A 104 6.35 8.28 9.13
CA ILE A 104 6.77 7.46 7.99
C ILE A 104 5.57 6.69 7.41
N GLU A 105 4.65 6.19 8.26
CA GLU A 105 3.38 5.58 7.81
C GLU A 105 2.51 6.59 7.06
N LYS A 106 2.30 7.79 7.62
CA LYS A 106 1.58 8.88 6.92
C LYS A 106 2.23 9.25 5.58
N MET A 107 3.57 9.33 5.53
CA MET A 107 4.28 9.62 4.28
C MET A 107 4.26 8.46 3.27
N LEU A 108 4.11 7.21 3.71
CA LEU A 108 3.95 6.05 2.84
C LEU A 108 2.52 5.95 2.31
N GLU A 109 1.51 6.24 3.13
CA GLU A 109 0.11 6.38 2.71
C GLU A 109 -0.04 7.50 1.66
N GLU A 110 0.58 8.66 1.89
CA GLU A 110 0.66 9.76 0.92
C GLU A 110 1.32 9.36 -0.42
N ASN A 111 2.20 8.36 -0.43
CA ASN A 111 3.02 8.01 -1.59
C ASN A 111 2.57 6.71 -2.30
N PHE A 112 1.69 5.93 -1.67
CA PHE A 112 1.03 4.74 -2.26
C PHE A 112 -0.43 4.97 -2.66
N ASN A 113 -1.03 6.10 -2.26
CA ASN A 113 -2.31 6.56 -2.81
C ASN A 113 -2.05 7.67 -3.84
N PRO A 114 -2.01 7.39 -5.17
CA PRO A 114 -1.77 8.40 -6.18
C PRO A 114 -3.09 9.13 -6.49
N VAL A 115 -3.64 9.84 -5.51
CA VAL A 115 -4.67 10.84 -5.73
C VAL A 115 -3.97 12.19 -5.64
N ASN A 116 -4.06 12.95 -6.73
CA ASN A 116 -3.16 14.03 -7.07
C ASN A 116 -3.09 15.17 -6.05
N LYS A 117 -1.86 15.54 -5.66
CA LYS A 117 -1.42 16.88 -5.24
C LYS A 117 -1.45 17.91 -6.41
N ASP A 118 -2.54 18.00 -7.18
CA ASP A 118 -2.67 19.02 -8.25
C ASP A 118 -3.91 19.93 -8.12
N SER A 119 -4.66 19.84 -7.01
CA SER A 119 -5.69 20.81 -6.65
C SER A 119 -5.27 21.54 -5.38
N GLU A 120 -5.08 22.86 -5.44
CA GLU A 120 -4.75 23.72 -4.28
C GLU A 120 -5.89 23.83 -3.23
N ASP A 121 -6.86 22.91 -3.22
CA ASP A 121 -8.08 22.97 -2.40
C ASP A 121 -8.57 21.60 -1.86
N ASP A 122 -7.88 20.48 -2.15
CA ASP A 122 -8.31 19.17 -1.63
C ASP A 122 -7.62 18.91 -0.29
N GLU A 123 -8.38 19.07 0.80
CA GLU A 123 -8.04 18.52 2.12
C GLU A 123 -7.66 17.05 1.97
N ASP A 124 -6.55 16.62 2.57
CA ASP A 124 -6.12 15.22 2.59
C ASP A 124 -7.34 14.34 2.90
N THR A 125 -7.76 13.52 1.93
CA THR A 125 -9.00 12.74 1.97
C THR A 125 -8.66 11.30 1.66
N LEU A 126 -8.98 10.39 2.59
CA LEU A 126 -8.78 8.97 2.39
C LEU A 126 -9.96 8.40 1.59
N GLU A 127 -9.64 7.57 0.60
CA GLU A 127 -10.63 6.94 -0.29
C GLU A 127 -10.62 5.42 -0.08
N PHE A 128 -11.81 4.80 -0.13
CA PHE A 128 -11.96 3.36 0.00
C PHE A 128 -13.03 2.84 -0.96
N VAL A 129 -12.76 1.71 -1.62
CA VAL A 129 -13.71 1.10 -2.57
C VAL A 129 -14.04 -0.31 -2.15
N LEU A 130 -15.34 -0.57 -1.93
CA LEU A 130 -15.88 -1.90 -1.69
C LEU A 130 -16.53 -2.46 -2.94
N ALA A 131 -16.27 -3.73 -3.21
CA ALA A 131 -17.00 -4.54 -4.16
C ALA A 131 -17.98 -5.46 -3.44
N PHE A 132 -19.18 -5.59 -4.00
CA PHE A 132 -20.20 -6.51 -3.51
C PHE A 132 -20.32 -7.71 -4.45
N ASN A 133 -20.65 -8.87 -3.87
CA ASN A 133 -20.99 -10.06 -4.63
C ASN A 133 -22.47 -10.08 -4.99
N ASP A 134 -23.31 -9.64 -4.07
CA ASP A 134 -24.75 -9.48 -4.26
C ASP A 134 -25.20 -8.06 -3.87
N PHE A 135 -26.22 -7.54 -4.54
CA PHE A 135 -26.79 -6.23 -4.21
C PHE A 135 -27.50 -6.23 -2.84
N GLU A 136 -28.03 -7.37 -2.42
CA GLU A 136 -28.70 -7.52 -1.12
C GLU A 136 -27.75 -7.24 0.07
N ASP A 137 -26.46 -7.54 -0.07
CA ASP A 137 -25.46 -7.25 0.97
C ASP A 137 -25.32 -5.73 1.18
N LEU A 138 -25.36 -4.96 0.09
CA LEU A 138 -25.34 -3.51 0.11
C LEU A 138 -26.64 -2.92 0.68
N VAL A 139 -27.79 -3.51 0.36
CA VAL A 139 -29.06 -3.12 0.99
C VAL A 139 -28.99 -3.31 2.50
N GLN A 140 -28.50 -4.46 2.97
CA GLN A 140 -28.32 -4.71 4.41
C GLN A 140 -27.34 -3.72 5.05
N MET A 141 -26.21 -3.43 4.39
CA MET A 141 -25.22 -2.44 4.85
C MET A 141 -25.84 -1.06 5.05
N SER A 142 -26.76 -0.62 4.18
CA SER A 142 -27.41 0.69 4.31
C SER A 142 -28.20 0.88 5.62
N GLY A 143 -28.59 -0.23 6.27
CA GLY A 143 -29.24 -0.23 7.59
C GLY A 143 -28.28 -0.30 8.78
N ALA A 144 -26.98 -0.50 8.55
CA ALA A 144 -26.00 -0.67 9.61
C ALA A 144 -25.83 0.61 10.46
N SER A 145 -25.57 0.42 11.74
CA SER A 145 -25.31 1.53 12.66
C SER A 145 -23.86 1.98 12.50
N GLY A 146 -23.61 3.29 12.46
CA GLY A 146 -22.27 3.86 12.28
C GLY A 146 -21.95 4.31 10.85
N LEU A 147 -22.85 4.11 9.88
CA LEU A 147 -22.64 4.51 8.47
C LEU A 147 -23.50 5.72 8.02
N GLN A 148 -24.11 6.46 8.96
CA GLN A 148 -25.12 7.48 8.63
C GLN A 148 -24.55 8.76 8.01
N ASP A 149 -23.32 9.15 8.39
CA ASP A 149 -22.69 10.39 7.94
C ASP A 149 -21.50 10.15 6.99
N VAL A 150 -21.48 8.98 6.34
CA VAL A 150 -20.37 8.56 5.49
C VAL A 150 -20.61 9.02 4.05
N ASN A 151 -19.63 9.74 3.50
CA ASN A 151 -19.67 10.17 2.10
C ASN A 151 -19.51 8.94 1.20
N THR A 152 -20.55 8.64 0.43
CA THR A 152 -20.59 7.41 -0.37
C THR A 152 -21.20 7.61 -1.74
N LYS A 153 -20.64 6.96 -2.76
CA LYS A 153 -21.19 6.87 -4.11
C LYS A 153 -21.30 5.42 -4.53
N LEU A 154 -22.35 5.06 -5.26
CA LEU A 154 -22.57 3.69 -5.72
C LEU A 154 -22.47 3.59 -7.24
N TYR A 155 -21.67 2.66 -7.72
CA TYR A 155 -21.44 2.39 -9.14
C TYR A 155 -21.79 0.95 -9.50
N ALA A 156 -22.19 0.74 -10.76
CA ALA A 156 -22.18 -0.56 -11.42
C ALA A 156 -21.03 -0.61 -12.43
N TYR A 157 -20.21 -1.65 -12.35
CA TYR A 157 -19.11 -1.90 -13.27
C TYR A 157 -18.89 -3.40 -13.45
N GLN A 158 -18.70 -3.88 -14.67
CA GLN A 158 -18.46 -5.31 -14.98
C GLN A 158 -19.39 -6.30 -14.25
N ASP A 159 -20.71 -6.05 -14.32
CA ASP A 159 -21.76 -6.87 -13.69
C ASP A 159 -21.66 -6.98 -12.14
N ARG A 160 -20.91 -6.09 -11.49
CA ARG A 160 -20.79 -5.98 -10.04
C ARG A 160 -21.09 -4.56 -9.56
N TYR A 161 -21.37 -4.44 -8.27
CA TYR A 161 -21.64 -3.16 -7.61
C TYR A 161 -20.44 -2.75 -6.76
N PHE A 162 -20.12 -1.46 -6.83
CA PHE A 162 -19.00 -0.87 -6.12
C PHE A 162 -19.46 0.34 -5.32
N LEU A 163 -19.19 0.33 -4.01
CA LEU A 163 -19.39 1.48 -3.14
C LEU A 163 -18.05 2.18 -2.97
N TYR A 164 -17.98 3.40 -3.45
CA TYR A 164 -16.87 4.30 -3.20
C TYR A 164 -17.19 5.13 -1.94
N VAL A 165 -16.20 5.26 -1.08
CA VAL A 165 -16.32 5.87 0.25
C VAL A 165 -15.21 6.90 0.42
N GLU A 166 -15.58 8.11 0.85
CA GLU A 166 -14.64 9.21 1.12
C GLU A 166 -14.61 9.52 2.61
N PHE A 167 -13.41 9.69 3.14
CA PHE A 167 -13.13 10.11 4.52
C PHE A 167 -12.34 11.42 4.52
N PRO A 168 -13.02 12.58 4.47
CA PRO A 168 -12.35 13.86 4.62
C PRO A 168 -11.68 13.97 6.00
N GLU A 169 -10.41 14.35 6.07
CA GLU A 169 -9.68 14.49 7.35
C GLU A 169 -10.33 15.50 8.31
N THR A 170 -11.10 16.46 7.80
CA THR A 170 -11.85 17.41 8.63
C THR A 170 -12.99 16.78 9.42
N GLN A 171 -13.45 15.59 9.02
CA GLN A 171 -14.61 14.90 9.61
C GLN A 171 -14.22 13.58 10.28
N TYR A 172 -13.12 12.95 9.85
CA TYR A 172 -12.71 11.62 10.28
C TYR A 172 -11.29 11.62 10.87
N ASN A 173 -11.10 10.88 11.96
CA ASN A 173 -9.77 10.51 12.47
C ASN A 173 -9.52 9.01 12.23
N GLU A 174 -8.27 8.57 12.35
CA GLU A 174 -7.83 7.18 12.16
C GLU A 174 -8.74 6.17 12.88
N SER A 175 -9.02 6.38 14.16
CA SER A 175 -9.87 5.45 14.93
C SER A 175 -11.32 5.38 14.42
N ASN A 176 -11.87 6.47 13.90
CA ASN A 176 -13.20 6.49 13.30
C ASN A 176 -13.20 5.85 11.91
N ILE A 177 -12.14 6.02 11.14
CA ILE A 177 -11.96 5.37 9.84
C ILE A 177 -11.88 3.86 10.03
N ASP A 178 -11.01 3.37 10.92
CA ASP A 178 -10.85 1.95 11.21
C ASP A 178 -12.17 1.28 11.61
N ASN A 179 -12.95 1.94 12.47
CA ASN A 179 -14.23 1.40 12.90
C ASN A 179 -15.24 1.37 11.74
N THR A 180 -15.29 2.42 10.91
CA THR A 180 -16.17 2.45 9.73
C THR A 180 -15.76 1.39 8.71
N VAL A 181 -14.48 1.30 8.37
CA VAL A 181 -13.93 0.29 7.46
C VAL A 181 -14.20 -1.12 7.97
N SER A 182 -14.06 -1.35 9.28
CA SER A 182 -14.38 -2.64 9.91
C SER A 182 -15.83 -3.04 9.64
N ILE A 183 -16.79 -2.12 9.82
CA ILE A 183 -18.21 -2.37 9.54
C ILE A 183 -18.43 -2.62 8.04
N LEU A 184 -17.80 -1.81 7.17
CA LEU A 184 -17.95 -1.94 5.73
C LEU A 184 -17.50 -3.32 5.23
N LEU A 185 -16.39 -3.83 5.76
CA LEU A 185 -15.81 -5.13 5.42
C LEU A 185 -16.62 -6.34 5.91
N GLU A 186 -17.64 -6.14 6.76
CA GLU A 186 -18.58 -7.21 7.13
C GLU A 186 -19.54 -7.57 5.98
N TYR A 187 -19.80 -6.62 5.07
CA TYR A 187 -20.81 -6.76 4.00
C TYR A 187 -20.20 -6.77 2.60
N GLY A 188 -18.92 -6.43 2.46
CA GLY A 188 -18.25 -6.35 1.16
C GLY A 188 -16.77 -6.68 1.26
N THR A 189 -16.11 -6.74 0.10
CA THR A 189 -14.66 -6.92 0.03
C THR A 189 -14.01 -5.67 -0.55
N GLU A 190 -12.85 -5.29 -0.01
CA GLU A 190 -12.03 -4.25 -0.61
C GLU A 190 -11.71 -4.54 -2.08
N SER A 191 -11.67 -3.48 -2.88
CA SER A 191 -11.37 -3.52 -4.30
C SER A 191 -10.19 -2.61 -4.61
N ASN A 192 -9.28 -3.08 -5.46
CA ASN A 192 -8.14 -2.30 -5.95
C ASN A 192 -8.52 -1.26 -7.04
N LEU A 193 -9.81 -1.02 -7.27
CA LEU A 193 -10.28 -0.01 -8.22
C LEU A 193 -10.26 1.36 -7.53
N THR A 194 -9.88 2.39 -8.28
CA THR A 194 -9.89 3.77 -7.81
C THR A 194 -11.22 4.45 -8.06
N GLY A 195 -11.52 5.54 -7.33
CA GLY A 195 -12.68 6.40 -7.59
C GLY A 195 -12.72 6.87 -9.05
N TYR A 196 -11.59 7.36 -9.57
CA TYR A 196 -11.46 7.80 -10.97
C TYR A 196 -11.84 6.73 -12.01
N MET A 197 -11.44 5.46 -11.77
CA MET A 197 -11.79 4.36 -12.67
C MET A 197 -13.31 4.13 -12.71
N LEU A 198 -13.98 4.29 -11.58
CA LEU A 198 -15.43 4.16 -11.48
C LEU A 198 -16.16 5.38 -12.06
N ASP A 199 -15.62 6.58 -11.90
CA ASP A 199 -16.18 7.79 -12.52
C ASP A 199 -16.09 7.77 -14.05
N GLU A 200 -14.97 7.30 -14.60
CA GLU A 200 -14.75 7.27 -16.05
C GLU A 200 -15.43 6.10 -16.74
N TYR A 201 -15.40 4.91 -16.14
CA TYR A 201 -15.84 3.66 -16.79
C TYR A 201 -17.00 2.97 -16.10
N GLY A 202 -17.28 3.30 -14.84
CA GLY A 202 -18.42 2.82 -14.10
C GLY A 202 -19.69 3.57 -14.45
N LYS A 203 -20.84 2.95 -14.15
CA LYS A 203 -22.13 3.61 -14.21
C LYS A 203 -22.54 4.04 -12.81
N LEU A 204 -22.55 5.35 -12.55
CA LEU A 204 -23.10 5.91 -11.31
C LEU A 204 -24.58 5.53 -11.16
N ILE A 205 -24.93 4.96 -10.00
CA ILE A 205 -26.29 4.54 -9.62
C ILE A 205 -26.89 5.54 -8.63
N PHE A 206 -26.16 5.79 -7.54
CA PHE A 206 -26.52 6.78 -6.53
C PHE A 206 -25.31 7.64 -6.22
N ASP A 207 -25.55 8.95 -6.18
CA ASP A 207 -24.54 9.95 -5.80
C ASP A 207 -24.50 10.13 -4.27
N ASN A 208 -23.70 11.05 -3.75
CA ASN A 208 -23.55 11.26 -2.32
C ASN A 208 -24.82 11.82 -1.63
N PRO A 209 -25.33 11.20 -0.54
CA PRO A 209 -24.94 9.91 0.07
C PRO A 209 -25.69 8.71 -0.51
N ALA A 210 -24.94 7.76 -1.05
CA ALA A 210 -25.50 6.58 -1.71
C ALA A 210 -26.20 5.64 -0.72
N LEU A 211 -25.62 5.42 0.47
CA LEU A 211 -26.21 4.53 1.47
C LEU A 211 -27.58 5.01 1.97
N GLU A 212 -27.77 6.33 2.14
CA GLU A 212 -29.08 6.87 2.52
C GLU A 212 -30.13 6.65 1.42
N GLN A 213 -29.74 6.84 0.16
CA GLN A 213 -30.63 6.60 -0.97
C GLN A 213 -31.00 5.13 -1.08
N VAL A 214 -30.04 4.22 -0.91
CA VAL A 214 -30.30 2.77 -0.89
C VAL A 214 -31.31 2.44 0.21
N LYS A 215 -31.09 2.95 1.42
CA LYS A 215 -32.00 2.74 2.55
C LYS A 215 -33.42 3.22 2.22
N GLN A 216 -33.54 4.43 1.68
CA GLN A 216 -34.82 5.04 1.32
C GLN A 216 -35.58 4.26 0.24
N TYR A 217 -34.88 3.68 -0.75
CA TYR A 217 -35.53 2.97 -1.86
C TYR A 217 -35.82 1.49 -1.57
N PHE A 218 -35.07 0.85 -0.66
CA PHE A 218 -35.09 -0.60 -0.48
C PHE A 218 -35.46 -1.07 0.94
N MET A 219 -35.36 -0.22 1.97
CA MET A 219 -35.72 -0.58 3.35
C MET A 219 -36.99 0.10 3.89
N ASP A 220 -37.42 1.23 3.31
CA ASP A 220 -38.65 1.95 3.67
C ASP A 220 -39.90 1.50 2.88
#